data_AF-A0A7S1D2Z5-F1
#
_entry.id   AF-A0A7S1D2Z5-F1
#
_cell.length_a   1.000
_cell.length_b   1.000
_cell.length_c   1.000
_cell.angle_alpha   90.00
_cell.angle_beta   90.00
_cell.angle_gamma   90.00
#
_symmetry.space_group_name_H-M   'P 1'
#
loop_
_entity.id
_entity.type
_entity.pdbx_description
1 polymer ?
#
loop_
_entity_poly.entity_id
_entity_poly.type
_entity_poly.pdbx_seq_one_letter_code
_entity_poly.pdbx_strand_id
1 'polypeptide(L)'
;MEKKTVSFESHPTQVHLFDATVTPEEKKLYWFSNRDFEQSSKDRRMTVRALRRARGDESLLDAEQYCSRGLESYQSIRFNQHLKAHRTSILRTVLEEQKRQNHLGINDPECIRRSVACISMWSCERALDLAALDQHCAYGTPQQQQQTTT
;
A
#
# COMPACT_ATOMS: atom_id res chain seq x y z
N MET A 1 -34.84 -13.25 16.24
CA MET A 1 -33.67 -12.77 15.46
C MET A 1 -32.43 -13.35 16.12
N GLU A 2 -31.82 -14.37 15.50
CA GLU A 2 -30.58 -14.96 16.02
C GLU A 2 -29.40 -14.03 15.71
N LYS A 3 -28.63 -13.69 16.74
CA LYS A 3 -27.38 -12.94 16.59
C LYS A 3 -26.33 -13.91 16.07
N LYS A 4 -25.90 -13.75 14.82
CA LYS A 4 -24.71 -14.44 14.30
C LYS A 4 -23.47 -13.84 14.96
N THR A 5 -22.86 -14.58 15.88
CA THR A 5 -21.57 -14.23 16.45
C THR A 5 -20.48 -14.82 15.56
N VAL A 6 -19.68 -13.96 14.94
CA VAL A 6 -18.49 -14.39 14.17
C VAL A 6 -17.34 -14.53 15.15
N SER A 7 -16.91 -15.77 15.41
CA SER A 7 -15.67 -16.05 16.15
C SER A 7 -14.55 -16.32 15.17
N PHE A 8 -13.46 -15.57 15.26
CA PHE A 8 -12.24 -15.90 14.54
C PHE A 8 -11.45 -16.90 15.40
N GLU A 9 -11.36 -18.14 14.94
CA GLU A 9 -10.46 -19.12 15.56
C GLU A 9 -9.03 -18.57 15.47
N SER A 10 -8.40 -18.39 16.63
CA SER A 10 -7.01 -17.99 16.76
C SER A 10 -6.09 -19.15 16.35
N HIS A 11 -6.15 -19.54 15.08
CA HIS A 11 -5.07 -20.32 14.50
C HIS A 11 -3.84 -19.42 14.54
N PRO A 12 -2.71 -19.84 15.13
CA PRO A 12 -1.47 -19.14 14.94
C PRO A 12 -1.22 -19.17 13.44
N THR A 13 -1.49 -18.04 12.76
CA THR A 13 -1.13 -17.86 11.37
C THR A 13 0.37 -18.07 11.35
N GLN A 14 0.82 -19.24 10.92
CA GLN A 14 2.23 -19.52 10.76
C GLN A 14 2.65 -18.60 9.61
N VAL A 15 3.10 -17.41 9.97
CA VAL A 15 3.67 -16.46 9.03
C VAL A 15 4.91 -17.18 8.53
N HIS A 16 4.81 -17.77 7.34
CA HIS A 16 5.97 -18.29 6.64
C HIS A 16 6.84 -17.08 6.31
N LEU A 17 7.72 -16.71 7.24
CA LEU A 17 8.80 -15.79 7.00
C LEU A 17 9.60 -16.39 5.85
N PHE A 18 9.78 -15.61 4.78
CA PHE A 18 10.47 -16.08 3.59
C PHE A 18 11.79 -16.72 3.98
N ASP A 19 12.02 -17.96 3.53
CA ASP A 19 13.32 -18.56 3.65
C ASP A 19 14.35 -17.65 2.94
N ALA A 20 15.46 -17.37 3.62
CA ALA A 20 16.52 -16.52 3.10
C ALA A 20 17.14 -17.09 1.81
N THR A 21 16.88 -18.37 1.52
CA THR A 21 17.28 -19.07 0.31
C THR A 21 16.46 -18.69 -0.93
N VAL A 22 15.25 -18.12 -0.77
CA VAL A 22 14.37 -17.82 -1.90
C VAL A 22 14.87 -16.58 -2.65
N THR A 23 15.14 -16.76 -3.94
CA THR A 23 15.61 -15.70 -4.82
C THR A 23 14.54 -14.60 -5.01
N PRO A 24 14.94 -13.36 -5.31
CA PRO A 24 13.99 -12.30 -5.65
C PRO A 24 13.05 -12.67 -6.82
N GLU A 25 13.52 -13.50 -7.74
CA GLU A 25 12.78 -14.00 -8.91
C GLU A 25 11.67 -14.96 -8.47
N GLU A 26 12.00 -15.93 -7.61
CA GLU A 26 11.03 -16.86 -7.04
C GLU A 26 10.01 -16.11 -6.18
N LYS A 27 10.43 -15.11 -5.39
CA LYS A 27 9.52 -14.26 -4.60
C LYS A 27 8.42 -13.61 -5.44
N LYS A 28 8.69 -13.26 -6.70
CA LYS A 28 7.70 -12.65 -7.61
C LYS A 28 6.62 -13.66 -8.02
N LEU A 29 7.00 -14.91 -8.22
CA LEU A 29 6.10 -15.99 -8.69
C LEU A 29 5.07 -16.43 -7.65
N TYR A 30 5.28 -16.15 -6.36
CA TYR A 30 4.31 -16.49 -5.31
C TYR A 30 3.05 -15.62 -5.34
N TRP A 31 3.15 -14.39 -5.88
CA TRP A 31 2.05 -13.42 -5.85
C TRP A 31 1.38 -13.24 -7.20
N PHE A 32 2.13 -13.43 -8.29
CA PHE A 32 1.66 -13.19 -9.64
C PHE A 32 2.15 -14.28 -10.59
N SER A 33 1.33 -14.62 -11.57
CA SER A 33 1.85 -15.35 -12.73
C SER A 33 2.87 -14.46 -13.47
N ASN A 34 3.82 -15.08 -14.18
CA ASN A 34 4.77 -14.32 -15.01
C ASN A 34 4.06 -13.35 -15.96
N ARG A 35 2.96 -13.80 -16.58
CA ARG A 35 2.16 -12.99 -17.49
C ARG A 35 1.57 -11.76 -16.79
N ASP A 36 0.97 -11.93 -15.62
CA ASP A 36 0.34 -10.81 -14.88
C ASP A 36 1.40 -9.82 -14.38
N PHE A 37 2.57 -10.32 -13.98
CA PHE A 37 3.68 -9.48 -13.58
C PHE A 37 4.22 -8.63 -14.74
N GLU A 38 4.38 -9.24 -15.93
CA GLU A 38 4.82 -8.52 -17.12
C GLU A 38 3.80 -7.48 -17.57
N GLN A 39 2.52 -7.85 -17.56
CA GLN A 39 1.41 -6.96 -17.91
C GLN A 39 1.33 -5.77 -16.95
N SER A 40 1.30 -6.01 -15.63
CA SER A 40 1.31 -4.94 -14.63
C SER A 40 2.56 -4.05 -14.72
N SER A 41 3.72 -4.64 -15.02
CA SER A 41 4.96 -3.88 -15.27
C SER A 41 4.89 -3.00 -16.52
N LYS A 42 4.19 -3.44 -17.57
CA LYS A 42 3.91 -2.65 -18.78
C LYS A 42 2.94 -1.52 -18.46
N ASP A 43 1.84 -1.82 -17.79
CA ASP A 43 0.79 -0.85 -17.44
C ASP A 43 1.32 0.25 -16.51
N ARG A 44 2.14 -0.12 -15.53
CA ARG A 44 2.89 0.83 -14.70
C ARG A 44 3.74 1.78 -15.55
N ARG A 45 4.52 1.26 -16.49
CA ARG A 45 5.40 2.08 -17.35
C ARG A 45 4.59 3.02 -18.24
N MET A 46 3.47 2.55 -18.79
CA MET A 46 2.58 3.39 -19.61
C MET A 46 1.97 4.50 -18.78
N THR A 47 1.44 4.19 -17.60
CA THR A 47 0.83 5.17 -16.70
C THR A 47 1.83 6.21 -16.21
N VAL A 48 3.03 5.81 -15.80
CA VAL A 48 4.08 6.76 -15.41
C VAL A 48 4.45 7.70 -16.57
N ARG A 49 4.50 7.19 -17.81
CA ARG A 49 4.74 8.05 -18.99
C ARG A 49 3.60 9.03 -19.22
N ALA A 50 2.34 8.59 -19.08
CA ALA A 50 1.16 9.45 -19.20
C ALA A 50 1.17 10.55 -18.12
N LEU A 51 1.36 10.18 -16.85
CA LEU A 51 1.46 11.11 -15.72
C LEU A 51 2.55 12.17 -15.95
N ARG A 52 3.73 11.76 -16.42
CA ARG A 52 4.82 12.70 -16.72
C ARG A 52 4.45 13.70 -17.83
N ARG A 53 3.76 13.23 -18.87
CA ARG A 53 3.28 14.11 -19.97
C ARG A 53 2.23 15.09 -19.45
N ALA A 54 1.33 14.64 -18.58
CA ALA A 54 0.34 15.45 -17.89
C ALA A 54 0.92 16.32 -16.76
N ARG A 55 2.25 16.31 -16.55
CA ARG A 55 2.94 17.03 -15.45
C ARG A 55 2.39 16.70 -14.06
N GLY A 56 1.88 15.48 -13.89
CA GLY A 56 1.34 14.98 -12.64
C GLY A 56 -0.13 15.28 -12.39
N ASP A 57 -0.82 15.93 -13.34
CA ASP A 57 -2.25 16.18 -13.26
C ASP A 57 -3.04 14.93 -13.68
N GLU A 58 -3.64 14.26 -12.69
CA GLU A 58 -4.42 13.03 -12.90
C GLU A 58 -5.73 13.28 -13.66
N SER A 59 -6.28 14.51 -13.59
CA SER A 59 -7.53 14.84 -14.28
C SER A 59 -7.41 14.79 -15.81
N LEU A 60 -6.17 14.83 -16.32
CA LEU A 60 -5.86 14.74 -17.74
C LEU A 60 -5.67 13.29 -18.22
N LEU A 61 -5.76 12.31 -17.33
CA LEU A 61 -5.63 10.89 -17.67
C LEU A 61 -7.00 10.24 -17.77
N ASP A 62 -7.15 9.38 -18.78
CA ASP A 62 -8.31 8.48 -18.87
C ASP A 62 -8.23 7.42 -17.77
N ALA A 63 -9.20 7.45 -16.85
CA ALA A 63 -9.29 6.55 -15.70
C ALA A 63 -9.58 5.09 -16.09
N GLU A 64 -10.14 4.84 -17.28
CA GLU A 64 -10.35 3.47 -17.78
C GLU A 64 -9.06 2.86 -18.33
N GLN A 65 -8.15 3.71 -18.83
CA GLN A 65 -6.91 3.27 -19.47
C GLN A 65 -5.71 3.26 -18.53
N TYR A 66 -5.67 4.16 -17.55
CA TYR A 66 -4.51 4.35 -16.68
C TYR A 66 -4.88 4.24 -15.20
N CYS A 67 -4.07 3.50 -14.45
CA CYS A 67 -4.18 3.38 -13.01
C CYS A 67 -3.03 4.11 -12.33
N SER A 68 -3.31 5.29 -11.75
CA SER A 68 -2.31 6.11 -11.07
C SER A 68 -2.12 5.75 -9.59
N ARG A 69 -2.95 4.87 -9.04
CA ARG A 69 -2.84 4.38 -7.66
C ARG A 69 -1.52 3.67 -7.41
N GLY A 70 -0.90 3.94 -6.27
CA GLY A 70 0.45 3.46 -5.95
C GLY A 70 1.57 4.16 -6.73
N LEU A 71 1.23 5.09 -7.63
CA LEU A 71 2.17 5.89 -8.44
C LEU A 71 2.15 7.36 -8.03
N GLU A 72 1.69 7.67 -6.82
CA GLU A 72 1.51 9.05 -6.35
C GLU A 72 2.85 9.79 -6.26
N SER A 73 3.94 9.06 -6.02
CA SER A 73 5.31 9.60 -6.09
C SER A 73 5.70 10.19 -7.47
N TYR A 74 4.93 9.91 -8.52
CA TYR A 74 5.13 10.46 -9.86
C TYR A 74 4.21 11.65 -10.16
N GLN A 75 3.22 11.96 -9.30
CA GLN A 75 2.37 13.15 -9.43
C GLN A 75 3.16 14.44 -9.13
N SER A 76 4.05 14.41 -8.14
CA SER A 76 4.84 15.60 -7.79
C SER A 76 6.18 15.23 -7.16
N ILE A 77 7.23 15.95 -7.58
CA ILE A 77 8.57 15.82 -7.01
C ILE A 77 8.54 16.15 -5.50
N ARG A 78 7.82 17.22 -5.12
CA ARG A 78 7.68 17.62 -3.71
C ARG A 78 6.98 16.54 -2.90
N PHE A 79 5.92 15.96 -3.45
CA PHE A 79 5.19 14.88 -2.78
C PHE A 79 6.05 13.63 -2.59
N ASN A 80 6.84 13.26 -3.61
CA ASN A 80 7.81 12.16 -3.50
C ASN A 80 8.87 12.43 -2.44
N GLN A 81 9.42 13.64 -2.40
CA GLN A 81 10.38 14.05 -1.37
C GLN A 81 9.78 13.94 0.02
N HIS A 82 8.53 14.38 0.21
CA HIS A 82 7.81 14.26 1.47
C HIS A 82 7.64 12.79 1.88
N LEU A 83 7.16 11.94 0.97
CA LEU A 83 7.04 10.49 1.21
C LEU A 83 8.36 9.84 1.62
N LYS A 84 9.46 10.18 0.93
CA LYS A 84 10.79 9.65 1.26
C LYS A 84 11.26 10.12 2.62
N ALA A 85 11.16 11.42 2.91
CA ALA A 85 11.55 11.99 4.18
C ALA A 85 10.80 11.33 5.35
N HIS A 86 9.49 11.14 5.18
CA HIS A 86 8.64 10.47 6.17
C HIS A 86 9.07 9.02 6.44
N ARG A 87 9.30 8.23 5.39
CA ARG A 87 9.80 6.84 5.50
C ARG A 87 11.17 6.78 6.18
N THR A 88 12.08 7.68 5.80
CA THR A 88 13.41 7.76 6.41
C THR A 88 13.33 8.15 7.88
N SER A 89 12.43 9.05 8.27
CA SER A 89 12.22 9.44 9.67
C SER A 89 11.78 8.24 10.50
N ILE A 90 10.77 7.48 10.05
CA ILE A 90 10.29 6.27 10.73
C ILE A 90 11.43 5.27 10.90
N LEU A 91 12.15 4.95 9.81
CA LEU A 91 13.24 3.98 9.85
C LEU A 91 14.34 4.42 10.82
N ARG A 92 14.72 5.70 10.79
CA ARG A 92 15.74 6.24 11.69
C ARG A 92 15.31 6.10 13.15
N THR A 93 14.08 6.49 13.48
CA THR A 93 13.55 6.38 14.85
C THR A 93 13.54 4.92 15.34
N VAL A 94 13.14 3.97 14.49
CA VAL A 94 13.19 2.53 14.82
C VAL A 94 14.62 2.10 15.12
N LEU A 95 15.57 2.41 14.22
CA LEU A 95 16.96 1.98 14.36
C LEU A 95 17.66 2.61 15.56
N GLU A 96 17.38 3.88 15.86
CA GLU A 96 17.91 4.58 17.03
C GLU A 96 17.41 3.95 18.34
N GLU A 97 16.12 3.66 18.42
CA GLU A 97 15.54 3.03 19.62
C GLU A 97 16.02 1.58 19.78
N GLN A 98 16.09 0.80 18.69
CA GLN A 98 16.69 -0.53 18.71
C GLN A 98 18.15 -0.50 19.17
N LYS A 99 18.95 0.45 18.67
CA LYS A 99 20.34 0.64 19.09
C LYS A 99 20.44 0.97 20.58
N ARG A 100 19.56 1.83 21.10
CA ARG A 100 19.49 2.17 22.53
C ARG A 100 19.14 0.95 23.38
N GLN A 101 18.12 0.19 22.99
CA GLN A 101 17.70 -1.03 23.70
C GLN A 101 18.81 -2.08 23.72
N ASN A 102 19.47 -2.31 22.58
CA ASN A 102 20.61 -3.22 22.48
C ASN A 102 21.77 -2.82 23.41
N HIS A 103 22.09 -1.53 23.50
CA HIS A 103 23.15 -1.04 24.38
C HIS A 103 22.83 -1.24 25.87
N LEU A 104 21.55 -1.20 26.24
CA LEU A 104 21.08 -1.34 27.62
C LEU A 104 20.64 -2.78 27.97
N GLY A 105 20.68 -3.72 27.03
CA GLY A 105 20.17 -5.09 27.22
C GLY A 105 18.65 -5.15 27.43
N ILE A 106 17.91 -4.16 26.91
CA ILE A 106 16.44 -4.08 26.99
C ILE A 106 15.82 -4.75 25.75
N ASN A 107 14.65 -5.36 25.91
CA ASN A 107 13.81 -5.80 24.80
C ASN A 107 12.36 -5.34 25.06
N ASP A 108 12.02 -4.15 24.56
CA ASP A 108 10.69 -3.54 24.70
C ASP A 108 10.15 -3.10 23.32
N PRO A 109 9.43 -3.99 22.60
CA PRO A 109 8.84 -3.65 21.30
C PRO A 109 7.76 -2.57 21.40
N GLU A 110 7.08 -2.46 22.55
CA GLU A 110 6.06 -1.43 22.76
C GLU A 110 6.67 -0.03 22.85
N CYS A 111 7.90 0.09 23.38
CA CYS A 111 8.63 1.35 23.35
C CYS A 111 8.93 1.79 21.91
N ILE A 112 9.41 0.89 21.04
CA ILE A 112 9.64 1.19 19.61
C ILE A 112 8.33 1.64 18.95
N ARG A 113 7.23 0.91 19.21
CA ARG A 113 5.90 1.25 18.68
C ARG A 113 5.47 2.66 19.10
N ARG A 114 5.59 3.00 20.39
CA ARG A 114 5.25 4.34 20.91
C ARG A 114 6.10 5.44 20.28
N SER A 115 7.41 5.21 20.11
CA SER A 115 8.33 6.18 19.51
C SER A 115 7.99 6.49 18.05
N VAL A 116 7.47 5.50 17.31
CA VAL A 116 7.09 5.67 15.90
C VAL A 116 5.65 6.17 15.74
N ALA A 117 4.75 5.87 16.69
CA ALA A 117 3.31 6.10 16.55
C ALA A 117 2.95 7.52 16.09
N CYS A 118 3.56 8.55 16.70
CA CYS A 118 3.32 9.95 16.36
C CYS A 118 3.76 10.27 14.92
N ILE A 119 4.87 9.69 14.48
CA ILE A 119 5.42 9.90 13.13
C ILE A 119 4.59 9.11 12.11
N SER A 120 4.13 7.91 12.43
CA SER A 120 3.34 7.09 11.50
C SER A 120 1.90 7.56 11.31
N MET A 121 1.39 8.48 12.13
CA MET A 121 0.00 8.92 12.11
C MET A 121 -0.43 9.43 10.72
N TRP A 122 0.40 10.26 10.08
CA TRP A 122 0.14 10.75 8.73
C TRP A 122 0.01 9.62 7.70
N SER A 123 0.85 8.58 7.81
CA SER A 123 0.74 7.39 6.94
C SER A 123 -0.56 6.63 7.17
N CYS A 124 -1.02 6.53 8.43
CA CYS A 124 -2.28 5.87 8.79
C CYS A 124 -3.48 6.63 8.25
N GLU A 125 -3.55 7.94 8.46
CA GLU A 125 -4.61 8.80 7.91
C GLU A 125 -4.67 8.68 6.39
N ARG A 126 -3.52 8.80 5.72
CA ARG A 126 -3.45 8.62 4.28
C ARG A 126 -3.92 7.23 3.82
N ALA A 127 -3.58 6.17 4.55
CA ALA A 127 -4.02 4.83 4.22
C ALA A 127 -5.55 4.68 4.33
N LEU A 128 -6.16 5.32 5.34
CA LEU A 128 -7.61 5.36 5.50
C LEU A 128 -8.28 6.14 4.36
N ASP A 129 -7.73 7.30 3.98
CA ASP A 129 -8.23 8.08 2.85
C ASP A 129 -8.20 7.27 1.54
N LEU A 130 -7.10 6.56 1.29
CA LEU A 130 -6.97 5.69 0.13
C LEU A 130 -7.95 4.52 0.18
N ALA A 131 -8.10 3.87 1.34
CA ALA A 131 -9.06 2.78 1.51
C ALA A 131 -10.51 3.23 1.27
N ALA A 132 -10.88 4.44 1.72
CA ALA A 132 -12.19 5.01 1.46
C ALA A 132 -12.41 5.24 -0.05
N LEU A 133 -11.40 5.74 -0.76
CA LEU A 133 -11.47 5.90 -2.22
C LEU A 133 -11.59 4.54 -2.93
N ASP A 134 -10.83 3.54 -2.50
CA ASP A 134 -10.90 2.19 -3.06
C ASP A 134 -12.28 1.55 -2.82
N GLN A 135 -12.85 1.76 -1.64
CA GLN A 135 -14.22 1.36 -1.34
C GLN A 135 -15.22 2.04 -2.29
N HIS A 136 -15.09 3.34 -2.53
CA HIS A 136 -15.95 4.04 -3.49
C HIS A 136 -15.80 3.53 -4.92
N CYS A 137 -14.58 3.24 -5.38
CA CYS A 137 -14.35 2.67 -6.71
C CYS A 137 -14.90 1.23 -6.84
N ALA A 138 -14.85 0.43 -5.78
CA ALA A 138 -15.35 -0.94 -5.79
C ALA A 138 -16.89 -1.02 -5.75
N TYR A 139 -17.56 -0.10 -5.07
CA TYR A 139 -19.01 -0.17 -4.80
C TYR A 139 -19.86 0.93 -5.48
N GLY A 140 -19.25 1.98 -6.05
CA GLY A 140 -19.92 2.90 -6.98
C GLY A 140 -19.71 2.39 -8.40
N THR A 141 -20.70 1.96 -9.19
CA THR A 141 -22.12 2.30 -9.25
C THR A 141 -22.85 1.04 -9.74
N PRO A 142 -23.99 0.60 -9.17
CA PRO A 142 -24.89 -0.27 -9.91
C PRO A 142 -25.37 0.53 -11.13
N GLN A 143 -24.88 0.17 -12.32
CA GLN A 143 -25.50 0.64 -13.56
C GLN A 143 -26.99 0.37 -13.43
N GLN A 144 -27.79 1.43 -13.53
CA GLN A 144 -29.20 1.33 -13.85
C GLN A 144 -29.28 0.46 -15.10
N GLN A 145 -29.60 -0.83 -14.91
CA GLN A 145 -30.07 -1.68 -15.98
C GLN A 145 -31.34 -1.01 -16.47
N GLN A 146 -31.21 -0.17 -17.49
CA GLN A 146 -32.33 0.41 -18.20
C GLN A 146 -33.18 -0.76 -18.66
N GLN A 147 -34.38 -0.78 -18.13
CA GLN A 147 -35.48 -1.62 -18.53
C GLN A 147 -35.74 -1.38 -20.03
N THR A 148 -35.16 -2.21 -20.88
CA THR A 148 -35.68 -2.48 -22.23
C THR A 148 -36.65 -3.65 -22.13
N THR A 149 -37.79 -3.40 -21.50
CA THR A 149 -39.02 -4.19 -21.70
C THR A 149 -39.98 -3.31 -22.48
N THR A 150 -39.93 -3.39 -23.82
CA THR A 150 -40.77 -4.20 -24.73
C THR A 150 -41.81 -3.29 -25.39
#